data_AF-A0A353Y5Q7-F1
#
_entry.id   AF-A0A353Y5Q7-F1
#
_cell.length_a   1.000
_cell.length_b   1.000
_cell.length_c   1.000
_cell.angle_alpha   90.00
_cell.angle_beta   90.00
_cell.angle_gamma   90.00
#
_symmetry.space_group_name_H-M   'P 1'
#
loop_
_entity.id
_entity.type
_entity.pdbx_description
1 polymer ?
#
loop_
_entity_poly.entity_id
_entity_poly.type
_entity_poly.pdbx_seq_one_letter_code
_entity_poly.pdbx_strand_id
1 'polypeptide(L)' 'VPRSFTISSNEILEALTDPLNNIVSAVKNALEQTPPELGADIADRGMMLTGGGA' A
#
# COMPACT_ATOMS: atom_id res chain seq x y z
N VAL A 1 18.35 17.79 -27.13
CA VAL A 1 17.35 18.80 -26.69
C VAL A 1 16.43 18.14 -25.67
N PRO A 2 16.35 18.61 -24.42
CA PRO A 2 15.38 18.08 -23.46
C PRO A 2 13.95 18.39 -23.94
N ARG A 3 13.07 17.38 -23.88
CA ARG A 3 11.65 17.52 -24.24
C ARG A 3 10.82 17.42 -22.96
N SER A 4 9.93 18.38 -22.77
CA SER A 4 8.91 18.32 -21.73
C SER A 4 7.66 17.67 -22.29
N PHE A 5 6.98 16.87 -21.48
CA PHE A 5 5.67 16.31 -21.77
C PHE A 5 4.80 16.42 -20.52
N THR A 6 3.50 16.55 -20.72
CA THR A 6 2.53 16.62 -19.61
C THR A 6 2.09 15.20 -19.28
N ILE A 7 2.11 14.87 -17.99
CA ILE A 7 1.55 13.63 -17.45
C ILE A 7 0.20 13.95 -16.81
N SER A 8 -0.79 13.12 -17.11
CA SER A 8 -2.11 13.17 -16.48
C SER A 8 -2.14 12.40 -15.16
N SER A 9 -3.10 12.74 -14.29
CA SER A 9 -3.33 12.00 -13.04
C SER A 9 -3.68 10.53 -13.28
N ASN A 10 -4.30 10.18 -14.41
CA ASN A 10 -4.64 8.81 -14.75
C ASN A 10 -3.39 7.96 -15.03
N GLU A 11 -2.42 8.52 -15.74
CA GLU A 11 -1.13 7.85 -16.00
C GLU A 11 -0.35 7.64 -14.69
N ILE A 12 -0.42 8.60 -13.76
CA ILE A 12 0.16 8.45 -12.42
C ILE A 12 -0.55 7.34 -11.64
N LEU A 13 -1.88 7.32 -11.66
CA LEU A 13 -2.68 6.29 -10.98
C LEU A 13 -2.36 4.88 -11.50
N GLU A 14 -2.25 4.73 -12.81
CA GLU A 14 -1.88 3.46 -13.44
C GLU A 14 -0.47 3.03 -12.99
N ALA A 15 0.49 3.95 -13.03
CA ALA A 15 1.86 3.68 -12.58
C ALA A 15 1.95 3.33 -11.08
N LEU A 16 1.04 3.84 -10.24
CA LEU A 16 0.98 3.55 -8.81
C LEU A 16 0.27 2.22 -8.49
N THR A 17 -0.46 1.62 -9.43
CA THR A 17 -1.27 0.43 -9.16
C THR A 17 -0.42 -0.76 -8.72
N ASP A 18 0.64 -1.08 -9.45
CA ASP A 18 1.55 -2.19 -9.13
C ASP A 18 2.27 -2.03 -7.78
N PRO A 19 2.92 -0.89 -7.45
CA PRO A 19 3.56 -0.73 -6.15
C PRO A 19 2.56 -0.79 -4.99
N LEU A 20 1.34 -0.24 -5.16
CA LEU A 20 0.29 -0.35 -4.15
C LEU A 20 -0.17 -1.80 -3.96
N ASN A 21 -0.33 -2.57 -5.04
CA ASN A 21 -0.66 -4.00 -4.96
C ASN A 21 0.41 -4.80 -4.21
N ASN A 22 1.69 -4.45 -4.38
CA ASN A 22 2.77 -5.08 -3.63
C ASN A 22 2.70 -4.76 -2.13
N ILE A 23 2.40 -3.50 -1.77
CA ILE A 23 2.20 -3.10 -0.37
C ILE A 23 1.03 -3.89 0.24
N VAL A 24 -0.11 -3.96 -0.45
CA VAL A 24 -1.29 -4.70 0.02
C VAL A 24 -0.99 -6.19 0.18
N SER A 25 -0.26 -6.80 -0.76
CA SER A 25 0.14 -8.20 -0.66
C SER A 25 1.05 -8.46 0.54
N ALA A 26 2.01 -7.57 0.80
CA ALA A 26 2.89 -7.69 1.96
C ALA A 26 2.10 -7.60 3.28
N VAL A 27 1.14 -6.69 3.38
CA VAL A 27 0.26 -6.56 4.55
C VAL A 27 -0.56 -7.83 4.75
N LYS A 28 -1.16 -8.38 3.70
CA LYS A 28 -1.92 -9.64 3.79
C LYS A 28 -1.06 -10.80 4.27
N ASN A 29 0.13 -10.96 3.70
CA ASN A 29 1.07 -12.02 4.10
C ASN A 29 1.50 -11.90 5.56
N ALA A 30 1.64 -10.67 6.07
CA ALA A 30 1.95 -10.43 7.48
C ALA A 30 0.77 -10.80 8.39
N LEU A 31 -0.46 -10.45 8.00
CA LEU A 31 -1.67 -10.80 8.75
C LEU A 31 -1.91 -12.32 8.77
N GLU A 32 -1.61 -13.04 7.69
CA GLU A 32 -1.73 -14.50 7.63
C GLU A 32 -0.77 -15.23 8.59
N GLN A 33 0.38 -14.62 8.89
CA GLN A 33 1.37 -15.16 9.83
C GLN A 33 1.15 -14.66 11.26
N THR A 34 0.19 -13.75 11.47
CA THR A 34 -0.07 -13.16 12.77
C THR A 34 -0.84 -14.14 13.65
N PRO A 35 -0.42 -14.37 14.91
CA PRO A 35 -1.17 -15.20 15.85
C PRO A 35 -2.63 -14.74 16.01
N PRO A 36 -3.59 -15.66 16.23
CA PRO A 36 -5.01 -15.32 16.30
C PRO A 36 -5.34 -14.22 17.32
N GLU A 37 -4.67 -14.22 18.48
CA GLU A 37 -4.90 -13.25 19.56
C GLU A 37 -4.53 -11.83 19.12
N LEU A 38 -3.44 -11.69 18.36
CA LEU A 38 -3.00 -10.40 17.83
C LEU A 38 -3.77 -9.99 16.58
N GLY A 39 -4.19 -10.95 15.75
CA GLY A 39 -5.03 -10.69 14.58
C GLY A 39 -6.40 -10.15 14.97
N ALA A 40 -7.00 -10.68 16.03
CA ALA A 40 -8.25 -10.17 16.61
C ALA A 40 -8.07 -8.73 17.13
N ASP A 41 -6.99 -8.46 17.85
CA ASP A 41 -6.66 -7.10 18.32
C ASP A 41 -6.48 -6.11 17.15
N ILE A 42 -5.86 -6.53 16.05
CA ILE A 42 -5.71 -5.70 14.84
C ILE A 42 -7.07 -5.46 14.15
N ALA A 43 -7.96 -6.45 14.12
CA ALA A 43 -9.30 -6.29 13.53
C ALA A 43 -10.14 -5.25 14.32
N ASP A 44 -10.01 -5.23 15.64
CA ASP A 44 -10.75 -4.31 16.51
C ASP A 44 -10.15 -2.90 16.53
N ARG A 45 -8.82 -2.78 16.54
CA ARG A 45 -8.12 -1.49 16.69
C ARG A 45 -7.68 -0.87 15.37
N GLY A 46 -7.65 -1.66 14.31
CA GLY A 46 -7.12 -1.27 13.00
C GLY A 46 -5.59 -1.26 12.94
N MET A 47 -5.07 -0.84 11.79
CA MET A 47 -3.64 -0.69 11.52
C MET A 47 -3.27 0.80 11.45
N MET A 48 -2.07 1.14 11.91
CA MET A 48 -1.51 2.48 11.77
C MET A 48 -0.58 2.55 10.56
N LEU A 49 -0.92 3.42 9.61
CA LEU A 49 -0.04 3.76 8.50
C LEU A 49 0.91 4.88 8.94
N THR A 50 2.20 4.72 8.67
CA THR A 50 3.23 5.70 9.03
C THR A 50 4.24 5.88 7.90
N GLY A 51 4.93 7.01 7.88
CA GLY A 51 5.93 7.35 6.87
C GLY A 51 5.42 8.33 5.80
N GLY A 52 6.30 8.75 4.89
CA GLY A 52 5.99 9.78 3.90
C GLY A 52 5.15 9.32 2.70
N GLY A 53 4.93 8.01 2.55
CA GLY A 53 4.08 7.40 1.52
C GLY A 53 2.78 6.81 2.07
N ALA A 54 2.47 7.11 3.34
CA ALA A 54 1.25 6.75 4.04
C ALA A 54 0.21 7.87 3.93
#